data_AF-N6VTW2-F1
#
_entry.id   AF-N6VTW2-F1
#
_cell.length_a   1.000
_cell.length_b   1.000
_cell.length_c   1.000
_cell.angle_alpha   90.00
_cell.angle_beta   90.00
_cell.angle_gamma   90.00
#
_symmetry.space_group_name_H-M   'P 1'
#
loop_
_entity.id
_entity.type
_entity.pdbx_description
1 polymer ?
#
loop_
_entity_poly.entity_id
_entity_poly.type
_entity_poly.pdbx_seq_one_letter_code
_entity_poly.pdbx_strand_id
1 'polypeptide(L)'
;MVDFRPLLFVNALALMLLVTAGFASIRSDAGHMPGLGGQPEDVSSAKVSRHLSTTPERFEPGIPQQQEPAFASEEASVFADVVPESTLRQKQEVDVESGQIEATVVGTEVSSAERLDSPAATDSATSKKASEKPEENIETAIHEAMPPQLAMAEQEMPEEQAVKTPLEPIPEPTTAQLTLRSNVVGDSVRINGKGYGATRLDLALEPGEYNVVISKNGYKDWSETVRLQAGDDLTLRGRLEKYTRVNYLDGQWLGGVRTGDGTYSGGDGLAYSGHFVDGQFDGRGIARYTDGSRYEGHWSAGERSGEGTFRAADGSTYIGQFDNDEFNGQGTLTRANGDVLTGQWTNGRLDGHSSLTTADGMLYVGGFRNGAFHGEGTLTYPDGRHYEGGFSNGEYHGEGSEIFANGKKYVGQYIEGDFHGKGTLMNPNGSTIEATFRYGEPYGQAKLTTPEGEVFNARTSEPGVCYRDKSYRATQCPPLEGW
;
A
#
# COMPACT_ATOMS: atom_id res chain seq x y z
N MET A 1 18.38 18.41 -19.70
CA MET A 1 17.20 17.68 -20.23
C MET A 1 16.12 17.85 -19.17
N VAL A 2 14.94 18.35 -19.52
CA VAL A 2 13.87 18.58 -18.53
C VAL A 2 13.19 17.24 -18.25
N ASP A 3 13.09 16.86 -16.99
CA ASP A 3 12.42 15.62 -16.60
C ASP A 3 10.92 15.88 -16.40
N PHE A 4 10.09 15.20 -17.20
CA PHE A 4 8.63 15.35 -17.20
C PHE A 4 7.92 14.30 -16.33
N ARG A 5 8.66 13.38 -15.69
CA ARG A 5 8.10 12.31 -14.84
C ARG A 5 7.13 12.76 -13.73
N PRO A 6 7.31 13.89 -12.99
CA PRO A 6 6.36 14.27 -11.94
C PRO A 6 4.94 14.59 -12.45
N LEU A 7 4.73 14.80 -13.75
CA LEU A 7 3.39 15.06 -14.32
C LEU A 7 2.55 13.80 -14.56
N LEU A 8 3.11 12.59 -14.44
CA LEU A 8 2.34 11.35 -14.54
C LEU A 8 1.65 10.96 -13.21
N PHE A 9 2.30 11.24 -12.08
CA PHE A 9 1.81 10.84 -10.74
C PHE A 9 0.45 11.44 -10.36
N VAL A 10 0.09 12.61 -10.89
CA VAL A 10 -1.18 13.29 -10.54
C VAL A 10 -2.37 12.75 -11.34
N ASN A 11 -2.17 12.31 -12.58
CA ASN A 11 -3.29 11.93 -13.47
C ASN A 11 -3.93 10.58 -13.10
N ALA A 12 -3.15 9.60 -12.63
CA ALA A 12 -3.69 8.30 -12.24
C ALA A 12 -4.65 8.40 -11.04
N LEU A 13 -4.25 9.14 -10.00
CA LEU A 13 -5.06 9.33 -8.79
C LEU A 13 -6.35 10.11 -9.07
N ALA A 14 -6.28 11.14 -9.92
CA ALA A 14 -7.45 11.92 -10.34
C ALA A 14 -8.45 11.08 -11.15
N LEU A 15 -7.97 10.19 -12.03
CA LEU A 15 -8.83 9.35 -12.85
C LEU A 15 -9.56 8.27 -12.01
N MET A 16 -8.91 7.70 -11.00
CA MET A 16 -9.53 6.76 -10.06
C MET A 16 -10.73 7.36 -9.31
N LEU A 17 -10.60 8.61 -8.82
CA LEU A 17 -11.66 9.29 -8.07
C LEU A 17 -12.84 9.73 -8.95
N LEU A 18 -12.59 10.10 -10.21
CA LEU A 18 -13.63 10.57 -11.13
C LEU A 18 -14.52 9.46 -11.72
N VAL A 19 -14.03 8.22 -11.80
CA VAL A 19 -14.76 7.12 -12.46
C VAL A 19 -15.75 6.40 -11.53
N THR A 20 -15.53 6.40 -10.21
CA THR A 20 -16.44 5.76 -9.24
C THR A 20 -17.57 6.69 -8.77
N ALA A 21 -17.33 8.00 -8.67
CA ALA A 21 -18.35 8.99 -8.32
C ALA A 21 -19.52 9.07 -9.33
N GLY A 22 -19.30 8.66 -10.59
CA GLY A 22 -20.29 8.74 -11.67
C GLY A 22 -21.55 7.88 -11.50
N PHE A 23 -21.53 6.86 -10.63
CA PHE A 23 -22.65 5.94 -10.43
C PHE A 23 -23.42 6.12 -9.11
N ALA A 24 -22.96 7.01 -8.21
CA ALA A 24 -23.60 7.24 -6.91
C ALA A 24 -24.73 8.29 -6.94
N SER A 25 -24.99 8.95 -8.08
CA SER A 25 -25.89 10.11 -8.19
C SER A 25 -27.23 9.85 -8.89
N ILE A 26 -27.58 8.59 -9.20
CA ILE A 26 -28.89 8.23 -9.78
C ILE A 26 -29.49 7.00 -9.07
N ARG A 27 -29.98 7.20 -7.83
CA ARG A 27 -31.09 6.41 -7.25
C ARG A 27 -31.63 7.06 -5.96
N SER A 28 -32.27 8.21 -6.12
CA SER A 28 -32.94 8.92 -5.02
C SER A 28 -34.22 9.64 -5.45
N ASP A 29 -34.92 9.09 -6.45
CA ASP A 29 -36.39 9.18 -6.44
C ASP A 29 -37.02 8.00 -7.20
N ALA A 30 -37.92 7.28 -6.51
CA ALA A 30 -38.77 6.22 -7.07
C ALA A 30 -40.24 6.45 -6.65
N GLY A 31 -40.59 7.70 -6.35
CA GLY A 31 -41.95 8.13 -6.06
C GLY A 31 -42.74 8.45 -7.34
N HIS A 32 -43.68 7.58 -7.68
CA HIS A 32 -44.96 7.90 -8.36
C HIS A 32 -44.96 9.07 -9.38
N MET A 33 -44.71 8.77 -10.66
CA MET A 33 -44.98 9.70 -11.77
C MET A 33 -46.18 9.24 -12.61
N PRO A 34 -47.21 10.09 -12.82
CA PRO A 34 -48.38 9.74 -13.64
C PRO A 34 -48.06 9.82 -15.13
N GLY A 35 -48.62 8.90 -15.91
CA GLY A 35 -48.35 8.81 -17.35
C GLY A 35 -49.04 9.89 -18.20
N LEU A 36 -48.39 10.25 -19.30
CA LEU A 36 -49.00 10.91 -20.45
C LEU A 36 -48.65 10.13 -21.72
N GLY A 37 -49.66 9.62 -22.43
CA GLY A 37 -49.47 8.93 -23.70
C GLY A 37 -49.24 9.92 -24.85
N GLY A 38 -48.36 9.55 -25.78
CA GLY A 38 -48.11 10.31 -26.99
C GLY A 38 -48.34 9.47 -28.26
N GLN A 39 -49.30 9.88 -29.08
CA GLN A 39 -49.31 9.60 -30.52
C GLN A 39 -49.54 10.93 -31.27
N PRO A 40 -49.05 11.06 -32.52
CA PRO A 40 -48.85 12.36 -33.16
C PRO A 40 -50.06 12.83 -33.97
N GLU A 41 -50.10 14.13 -34.25
CA GLU A 41 -50.74 14.78 -35.41
C GLU A 41 -50.01 16.12 -35.66
N ASP A 42 -50.24 16.75 -36.82
CA ASP A 42 -49.36 17.78 -37.41
C ASP A 42 -50.03 19.19 -37.54
N VAL A 43 -49.31 20.16 -38.13
CA VAL A 43 -49.78 21.42 -38.75
C VAL A 43 -49.96 22.68 -37.86
N SER A 44 -48.97 23.59 -37.97
CA SER A 44 -49.08 25.07 -38.18
C SER A 44 -50.26 25.85 -37.53
N SER A 45 -50.04 26.93 -36.76
CA SER A 45 -49.71 28.24 -37.38
C SER A 45 -49.53 29.45 -36.41
N ALA A 46 -48.65 30.37 -36.82
CA ALA A 46 -48.68 31.86 -36.75
C ALA A 46 -49.04 32.69 -35.47
N LYS A 47 -48.09 33.59 -35.11
CA LYS A 47 -48.24 35.01 -34.64
C LYS A 47 -49.08 35.31 -33.37
N VAL A 48 -48.60 36.07 -32.38
CA VAL A 48 -48.34 37.54 -32.37
C VAL A 48 -47.54 37.94 -31.12
N SER A 49 -46.68 38.96 -31.20
CA SER A 49 -45.95 39.55 -30.05
C SER A 49 -46.65 40.79 -29.45
N ARG A 50 -46.42 41.11 -28.16
CA ARG A 50 -46.35 42.50 -27.64
C ARG A 50 -45.64 42.61 -26.28
N HIS A 51 -45.29 43.85 -25.91
CA HIS A 51 -44.32 44.22 -24.86
C HIS A 51 -44.95 44.86 -23.61
N LEU A 52 -44.06 45.17 -22.66
CA LEU A 52 -44.14 46.08 -21.49
C LEU A 52 -44.65 45.43 -20.18
N SER A 53 -43.97 45.46 -19.02
CA SER A 53 -42.94 46.34 -18.39
C SER A 53 -43.50 47.44 -17.48
N THR A 54 -43.43 47.23 -16.15
CA THR A 54 -43.14 48.26 -15.12
C THR A 54 -42.82 47.64 -13.74
N THR A 55 -41.66 47.95 -13.18
CA THR A 55 -41.36 48.09 -11.73
C THR A 55 -41.58 49.57 -11.31
N PRO A 56 -41.34 50.04 -10.06
CA PRO A 56 -40.93 49.37 -8.80
C PRO A 56 -41.84 49.70 -7.58
N GLU A 57 -41.49 49.23 -6.36
CA GLU A 57 -41.24 50.11 -5.20
C GLU A 57 -40.52 49.40 -4.03
N ARG A 58 -40.26 50.11 -2.91
CA ARG A 58 -39.19 49.82 -1.92
C ARG A 58 -39.51 50.44 -0.55
N PHE A 59 -39.40 49.68 0.56
CA PHE A 59 -39.21 50.25 1.92
C PHE A 59 -38.61 49.25 2.93
N GLU A 60 -37.68 49.73 3.76
CA GLU A 60 -37.36 49.23 5.12
C GLU A 60 -37.82 50.31 6.13
N PRO A 61 -37.89 50.06 7.46
CA PRO A 61 -36.70 50.27 8.31
C PRO A 61 -36.63 49.48 9.64
N GLY A 62 -35.46 49.51 10.30
CA GLY A 62 -35.39 49.66 11.78
C GLY A 62 -34.58 48.63 12.58
N ILE A 63 -33.60 49.12 13.35
CA ILE A 63 -32.84 48.40 14.40
C ILE A 63 -32.84 49.26 15.68
N PRO A 64 -32.91 48.64 16.88
CA PRO A 64 -32.02 49.08 17.97
C PRO A 64 -31.31 47.91 18.67
N GLN A 65 -30.14 48.20 19.26
CA GLN A 65 -29.34 47.28 20.10
C GLN A 65 -29.73 47.38 21.59
N GLN A 66 -29.35 46.39 22.42
CA GLN A 66 -28.38 46.61 23.53
C GLN A 66 -27.97 45.35 24.32
N GLN A 67 -26.65 45.28 24.59
CA GLN A 67 -25.96 44.80 25.82
C GLN A 67 -25.93 43.32 26.25
N GLU A 68 -24.71 42.90 26.63
CA GLU A 68 -24.35 41.69 27.39
C GLU A 68 -24.48 41.92 28.92
N PRO A 69 -24.18 40.91 29.77
CA PRO A 69 -22.81 40.87 30.30
C PRO A 69 -22.17 39.45 30.35
N ALA A 70 -20.84 39.40 30.44
CA ALA A 70 -20.03 38.18 30.47
C ALA A 70 -19.75 37.66 31.91
N PHE A 71 -19.36 36.38 31.99
CA PHE A 71 -18.65 35.75 33.13
C PHE A 71 -17.61 34.74 32.61
N ALA A 72 -16.60 34.39 33.42
CA ALA A 72 -15.36 33.76 32.93
C ALA A 72 -14.77 32.66 33.83
N SER A 73 -14.06 31.71 33.19
CA SER A 73 -13.02 30.80 33.72
C SER A 73 -12.44 30.04 32.49
N GLU A 74 -11.16 30.10 32.14
CA GLU A 74 -10.00 29.43 32.79
C GLU A 74 -10.16 27.91 32.95
N GLU A 75 -9.39 27.14 32.17
CA GLU A 75 -8.31 26.25 32.66
C GLU A 75 -7.61 25.53 31.48
N ALA A 76 -6.43 24.93 31.73
CA ALA A 76 -5.55 24.38 30.69
C ALA A 76 -5.71 22.89 30.39
N SER A 77 -5.30 22.46 29.18
CA SER A 77 -5.31 21.07 28.74
C SER A 77 -4.04 20.30 29.15
N VAL A 78 -4.12 19.40 30.15
CA VAL A 78 -3.06 18.41 30.44
C VAL A 78 -3.66 17.06 30.85
N PHE A 79 -3.65 16.10 29.92
CA PHE A 79 -3.70 14.65 30.17
C PHE A 79 -2.83 13.99 29.08
N ALA A 80 -1.67 13.39 29.33
CA ALA A 80 -1.20 12.47 30.37
C ALA A 80 -1.64 11.01 30.15
N ASP A 81 -0.67 10.14 29.89
CA ASP A 81 -0.86 8.71 29.60
C ASP A 81 -1.45 7.93 30.77
N VAL A 82 -2.27 6.93 30.46
CA VAL A 82 -2.68 5.89 31.42
C VAL A 82 -2.53 4.51 30.79
N VAL A 83 -1.48 3.80 31.21
CA VAL A 83 -1.33 2.35 30.95
C VAL A 83 -2.10 1.59 32.04
N PRO A 84 -2.95 0.61 31.70
CA PRO A 84 -3.48 -0.34 32.68
C PRO A 84 -2.45 -1.44 32.92
N GLU A 85 -1.97 -1.56 34.16
CA GLU A 85 -1.11 -2.67 34.58
C GLU A 85 -1.84 -4.02 34.66
N SER A 86 -1.08 -5.12 34.69
CA SER A 86 -1.59 -6.48 34.78
C SER A 86 -2.40 -6.74 36.06
N THR A 87 -3.47 -7.53 35.97
CA THR A 87 -4.08 -8.20 37.15
C THR A 87 -4.08 -9.71 36.96
N LEU A 88 -3.37 -10.41 37.85
CA LEU A 88 -3.35 -11.88 37.92
C LEU A 88 -4.69 -12.43 38.43
N ARG A 89 -5.28 -13.39 37.71
CA ARG A 89 -6.20 -14.38 38.31
C ARG A 89 -5.94 -15.80 37.80
N GLN A 90 -5.44 -16.62 38.73
CA GLN A 90 -5.69 -18.05 38.95
C GLN A 90 -5.98 -18.95 37.74
N LYS A 91 -5.09 -19.93 37.55
CA LYS A 91 -5.44 -21.22 36.95
C LYS A 91 -6.65 -21.82 37.68
N GLN A 92 -7.53 -22.47 36.94
CA GLN A 92 -8.35 -23.56 37.44
C GLN A 92 -8.25 -24.72 36.44
N GLU A 93 -7.85 -25.89 36.91
CA GLU A 93 -7.75 -27.09 36.09
C GLU A 93 -9.16 -27.68 35.87
N VAL A 94 -9.39 -28.19 34.65
CA VAL A 94 -10.57 -28.98 34.28
C VAL A 94 -10.07 -30.12 33.40
N ASP A 95 -10.09 -31.33 33.94
CA ASP A 95 -9.84 -32.54 33.17
C ASP A 95 -10.96 -32.76 32.14
N VAL A 96 -10.59 -33.09 30.90
CA VAL A 96 -11.52 -33.66 29.91
C VAL A 96 -10.85 -34.87 29.26
N GLU A 97 -11.58 -35.97 29.23
CA GLU A 97 -11.10 -37.33 28.99
C GLU A 97 -10.87 -37.64 27.50
N SER A 98 -9.75 -38.30 27.16
CA SER A 98 -9.34 -38.55 25.78
C SER A 98 -9.92 -39.85 25.19
N GLY A 99 -11.15 -39.79 24.68
CA GLY A 99 -11.78 -40.89 23.93
C GLY A 99 -11.45 -40.87 22.43
N GLN A 100 -10.45 -41.63 21.99
CA GLN A 100 -10.24 -41.89 20.55
C GLN A 100 -11.11 -43.06 20.08
N ILE A 101 -11.69 -42.93 18.88
CA ILE A 101 -12.48 -43.97 18.21
C ILE A 101 -11.64 -44.53 17.06
N GLU A 102 -11.62 -45.86 16.91
CA GLU A 102 -10.89 -46.56 15.86
C GLU A 102 -11.55 -46.40 14.48
N ALA A 103 -10.74 -46.28 13.43
CA ALA A 103 -11.17 -46.45 12.04
C ALA A 103 -10.05 -47.13 11.22
N THR A 104 -10.22 -48.42 10.96
CA THR A 104 -9.24 -49.26 10.27
C THR A 104 -9.04 -48.85 8.80
N VAL A 105 -7.80 -48.65 8.38
CA VAL A 105 -7.42 -48.57 6.96
C VAL A 105 -6.73 -49.86 6.55
N VAL A 106 -7.26 -50.53 5.54
CA VAL A 106 -6.70 -51.77 4.98
C VAL A 106 -5.50 -51.41 4.09
N GLY A 107 -4.35 -52.05 4.33
CA GLY A 107 -3.15 -51.87 3.52
C GLY A 107 -3.17 -52.72 2.25
N THR A 108 -2.45 -52.24 1.22
CA THR A 108 -2.14 -53.00 0.00
C THR A 108 -0.66 -52.80 -0.32
N GLU A 109 0.14 -53.85 -0.23
CA GLU A 109 1.56 -53.82 -0.61
C GLU A 109 1.73 -53.94 -2.13
N VAL A 110 2.69 -53.21 -2.70
CA VAL A 110 3.43 -53.65 -3.90
C VAL A 110 4.91 -53.34 -3.68
N SER A 111 5.78 -54.31 -4.00
CA SER A 111 7.22 -54.26 -3.79
C SER A 111 7.98 -54.46 -5.10
N SER A 112 9.03 -53.66 -5.33
CA SER A 112 10.27 -53.91 -6.11
C SER A 112 10.89 -52.53 -6.42
N ALA A 113 12.10 -52.13 -6.00
CA ALA A 113 13.41 -52.80 -5.91
C ALA A 113 14.15 -52.93 -7.25
N GLU A 114 15.09 -52.00 -7.50
CA GLU A 114 16.29 -52.26 -8.32
C GLU A 114 17.47 -51.39 -7.85
N ARG A 115 18.70 -51.79 -8.21
CA ARG A 115 19.96 -51.34 -7.59
C ARG A 115 21.15 -51.71 -8.49
N LEU A 116 22.02 -50.75 -8.84
CA LEU A 116 23.35 -50.84 -9.51
C LEU A 116 23.67 -49.40 -10.03
N ASP A 117 24.91 -48.90 -10.18
CA ASP A 117 26.23 -49.30 -9.66
C ASP A 117 27.16 -48.04 -9.51
N SER A 118 28.38 -48.22 -9.02
CA SER A 118 29.49 -47.25 -8.83
C SER A 118 30.52 -47.34 -10.01
N PRO A 119 31.78 -46.77 -10.03
CA PRO A 119 32.57 -46.15 -8.94
C PRO A 119 33.58 -45.00 -9.25
N ALA A 120 34.20 -44.49 -8.16
CA ALA A 120 35.57 -43.92 -8.03
C ALA A 120 35.94 -42.61 -8.79
N ALA A 121 36.94 -41.81 -8.38
CA ALA A 121 38.00 -41.97 -7.35
C ALA A 121 38.19 -40.65 -6.53
N THR A 122 38.37 -40.67 -5.19
CA THR A 122 39.65 -40.61 -4.40
C THR A 122 40.60 -39.44 -4.74
N ASP A 123 41.27 -38.74 -3.81
CA ASP A 123 41.51 -38.90 -2.34
C ASP A 123 41.21 -37.56 -1.59
N SER A 124 40.85 -37.45 -0.30
CA SER A 124 41.41 -37.99 0.98
C SER A 124 42.75 -37.33 1.40
N ALA A 125 43.03 -36.91 2.65
CA ALA A 125 42.23 -36.64 3.87
C ALA A 125 42.97 -35.51 4.70
N THR A 126 42.75 -35.12 5.98
CA THR A 126 41.99 -35.59 7.18
C THR A 126 41.83 -34.37 8.15
N SER A 127 40.76 -34.19 8.95
CA SER A 127 40.61 -34.50 10.41
C SER A 127 41.66 -33.89 11.39
N LYS A 128 41.36 -33.26 12.55
CA LYS A 128 40.09 -32.90 13.28
C LYS A 128 40.35 -31.86 14.43
N LYS A 129 39.25 -31.31 14.97
CA LYS A 129 38.91 -30.82 16.35
C LYS A 129 39.89 -31.10 17.53
N ALA A 130 39.86 -30.40 18.69
CA ALA A 130 39.24 -29.14 19.20
C ALA A 130 39.62 -28.90 20.69
N SER A 131 39.31 -27.70 21.26
CA SER A 131 39.30 -27.35 22.72
C SER A 131 40.65 -27.39 23.49
N GLU A 132 40.90 -26.66 24.60
CA GLU A 132 40.28 -25.46 25.23
C GLU A 132 41.29 -24.69 26.14
N LYS A 133 40.82 -23.69 26.90
CA LYS A 133 41.52 -22.73 27.82
C LYS A 133 41.97 -23.37 29.18
N PRO A 134 42.60 -22.68 30.18
CA PRO A 134 43.24 -21.33 30.25
C PRO A 134 44.57 -21.23 31.10
N GLU A 135 45.11 -19.99 31.30
CA GLU A 135 45.82 -19.44 32.52
C GLU A 135 47.12 -20.13 33.07
N GLU A 136 48.07 -19.51 33.81
CA GLU A 136 48.50 -18.10 34.06
C GLU A 136 50.01 -18.04 34.50
N ASN A 137 50.62 -16.84 34.55
CA ASN A 137 51.90 -16.36 35.14
C ASN A 137 52.96 -17.32 35.78
N ILE A 138 54.26 -17.07 35.52
CA ILE A 138 55.24 -16.45 36.47
C ILE A 138 56.66 -16.28 35.86
N GLU A 139 57.11 -15.02 35.83
CA GLU A 139 58.44 -14.44 36.12
C GLU A 139 59.75 -15.29 36.13
N THR A 140 60.75 -14.87 35.32
CA THR A 140 62.14 -14.44 35.71
C THR A 140 63.19 -14.72 34.61
N ALA A 141 64.20 -13.86 34.48
CA ALA A 141 65.19 -13.84 33.39
C ALA A 141 66.49 -14.64 33.66
N ILE A 142 67.21 -15.01 32.58
CA ILE A 142 68.67 -15.25 32.55
C ILE A 142 69.25 -14.65 31.26
N HIS A 143 70.45 -14.06 31.34
CA HIS A 143 71.25 -13.60 30.18
C HIS A 143 72.11 -14.73 29.60
N GLU A 144 72.36 -14.72 28.29
CA GLU A 144 73.65 -14.99 27.61
C GLU A 144 73.42 -14.92 26.07
N ALA A 145 74.40 -14.79 25.19
CA ALA A 145 75.61 -13.94 25.11
C ALA A 145 76.17 -14.12 23.68
N MET A 146 76.75 -13.07 23.06
CA MET A 146 77.37 -13.19 21.72
C MET A 146 78.92 -13.12 21.82
N PRO A 147 79.66 -13.80 20.92
CA PRO A 147 81.09 -14.04 21.07
C PRO A 147 81.98 -12.80 20.83
N PRO A 148 83.22 -12.80 21.35
CA PRO A 148 84.08 -11.61 21.41
C PRO A 148 84.85 -11.32 20.11
N GLN A 149 85.28 -10.07 19.96
CA GLN A 149 86.33 -9.65 19.02
C GLN A 149 87.63 -9.34 19.78
N LEU A 150 88.78 -9.74 19.22
CA LEU A 150 90.09 -9.37 19.76
C LEU A 150 90.48 -7.95 19.33
N ALA A 151 91.08 -7.19 20.23
CA ALA A 151 91.72 -5.92 19.94
C ALA A 151 93.24 -6.09 19.77
N MET A 152 93.86 -5.30 18.89
CA MET A 152 95.29 -4.97 18.93
C MET A 152 95.58 -3.59 18.32
N ALA A 153 96.55 -2.90 18.92
CA ALA A 153 97.33 -1.77 18.40
C ALA A 153 96.59 -0.48 18.01
N GLU A 154 96.73 0.54 18.86
CA GLU A 154 96.66 1.94 18.46
C GLU A 154 97.85 2.29 17.56
N GLN A 155 97.62 3.12 16.54
CA GLN A 155 98.66 3.92 15.89
C GLN A 155 98.15 5.34 15.72
N GLU A 156 98.78 6.31 16.39
CA GLU A 156 98.54 7.72 16.12
C GLU A 156 99.11 8.10 14.75
N MET A 157 98.28 8.67 13.89
CA MET A 157 98.69 9.41 12.70
C MET A 157 97.90 10.74 12.64
N PRO A 158 98.48 11.79 12.04
CA PRO A 158 98.28 13.16 12.54
C PRO A 158 96.94 13.80 12.17
N GLU A 159 96.55 14.82 12.92
CA GLU A 159 95.43 15.71 12.61
C GLU A 159 95.56 16.30 11.20
N GLU A 160 94.82 15.75 10.24
CA GLU A 160 94.61 16.41 8.96
C GLU A 160 93.70 17.63 9.19
N GLN A 161 94.26 18.82 8.96
CA GLN A 161 93.63 20.08 9.33
C GLN A 161 92.36 20.33 8.50
N ALA A 162 91.22 19.91 9.04
CA ALA A 162 89.92 20.09 8.40
C ALA A 162 89.67 21.59 8.13
N VAL A 163 89.73 21.97 6.86
CA VAL A 163 89.50 23.36 6.42
C VAL A 163 88.09 23.74 6.84
N LYS A 164 88.00 24.62 7.86
CA LYS A 164 86.72 25.18 8.31
C LYS A 164 86.22 26.20 7.29
N THR A 165 85.67 25.70 6.19
CA THR A 165 84.70 26.44 5.39
C THR A 165 83.64 27.00 6.36
N PRO A 166 83.42 28.32 6.41
CA PRO A 166 82.34 28.87 7.22
C PRO A 166 81.03 28.22 6.80
N LEU A 167 80.29 27.62 7.74
CA LEU A 167 78.90 27.32 7.49
C LEU A 167 78.20 28.67 7.31
N GLU A 168 77.64 28.89 6.12
CA GLU A 168 76.72 29.99 5.90
C GLU A 168 75.57 29.87 6.93
N PRO A 169 75.10 30.98 7.52
CA PRO A 169 74.02 30.91 8.49
C PRO A 169 72.78 30.32 7.82
N ILE A 170 72.31 29.18 8.33
CA ILE A 170 71.07 28.57 7.87
C ILE A 170 69.97 29.64 8.03
N PRO A 171 69.27 30.03 6.95
CA PRO A 171 68.26 31.08 7.06
C PRO A 171 67.15 30.62 7.99
N GLU A 172 66.70 31.52 8.87
CA GLU A 172 65.56 31.24 9.75
C GLU A 172 64.34 30.85 8.89
N PRO A 173 63.62 29.79 9.26
CA PRO A 173 62.54 29.28 8.43
C PRO A 173 61.41 30.31 8.34
N THR A 174 61.06 30.73 7.12
CA THR A 174 59.98 31.70 6.87
C THR A 174 58.60 31.06 6.71
N THR A 175 58.54 29.73 6.74
CA THR A 175 57.33 28.92 6.51
C THR A 175 57.25 27.75 7.50
N ALA A 176 56.04 27.27 7.75
CA ALA A 176 55.76 25.98 8.37
C ALA A 176 55.66 24.88 7.29
N GLN A 177 55.89 23.62 7.69
CA GLN A 177 55.54 22.44 6.92
C GLN A 177 54.25 21.81 7.46
N LEU A 178 53.31 21.52 6.57
CA LEU A 178 52.05 20.85 6.88
C LEU A 178 51.94 19.55 6.07
N THR A 179 52.07 18.43 6.77
CA THR A 179 52.00 17.06 6.26
C THR A 179 50.58 16.51 6.45
N LEU A 180 49.85 16.27 5.35
CA LEU A 180 48.45 15.80 5.39
C LEU A 180 48.33 14.35 4.93
N ARG A 181 47.72 13.51 5.77
CA ARG A 181 47.51 12.07 5.54
C ARG A 181 46.07 11.68 5.87
N SER A 182 45.60 10.56 5.31
CA SER A 182 44.21 10.09 5.42
C SER A 182 44.15 8.57 5.56
N ASN A 183 43.05 8.06 6.12
CA ASN A 183 42.71 6.64 6.11
C ASN A 183 42.07 6.17 4.79
N VAL A 184 41.79 7.07 3.83
CA VAL A 184 41.11 6.73 2.57
C VAL A 184 41.86 7.30 1.37
N VAL A 185 42.16 6.45 0.38
CA VAL A 185 42.82 6.84 -0.88
C VAL A 185 41.83 7.56 -1.81
N GLY A 186 42.27 8.61 -2.50
CA GLY A 186 41.43 9.35 -3.45
C GLY A 186 40.37 10.20 -2.75
N ASP A 187 40.79 10.90 -1.70
CA ASP A 187 40.04 11.97 -1.04
C ASP A 187 40.29 13.31 -1.75
N SER A 188 39.90 14.43 -1.13
CA SER A 188 40.16 15.77 -1.63
C SER A 188 40.38 16.75 -0.50
N VAL A 189 41.50 17.47 -0.55
CA VAL A 189 41.93 18.44 0.45
C VAL A 189 41.53 19.85 0.01
N ARG A 190 40.87 20.58 0.92
CA ARG A 190 40.70 22.03 0.85
C ARG A 190 41.35 22.67 2.07
N ILE A 191 42.00 23.82 1.89
CA ILE A 191 42.53 24.64 2.98
C ILE A 191 42.05 26.08 2.77
N ASN A 192 41.37 26.64 3.78
CA ASN A 192 40.71 27.95 3.69
C ASN A 192 39.83 28.06 2.41
N GLY A 193 39.09 27.00 2.11
CA GLY A 193 38.21 26.87 0.93
C GLY A 193 38.90 26.52 -0.40
N LYS A 194 40.18 26.86 -0.58
CA LYS A 194 40.95 26.56 -1.80
C LYS A 194 41.33 25.06 -1.86
N GLY A 195 41.19 24.42 -3.02
CA GLY A 195 41.58 23.02 -3.23
C GLY A 195 43.09 22.82 -3.44
N TYR A 196 43.62 21.72 -2.91
CA TYR A 196 45.06 21.37 -2.98
C TYR A 196 45.35 19.95 -3.51
N GLY A 197 44.34 19.24 -4.03
CA GLY A 197 44.49 17.87 -4.54
C GLY A 197 43.97 16.83 -3.53
N ALA A 198 44.65 15.69 -3.42
CA ALA A 198 44.31 14.58 -2.51
C ALA A 198 45.48 14.30 -1.56
N THR A 199 45.25 13.61 -0.45
CA THR A 199 46.36 13.07 0.36
C THR A 199 47.01 11.88 -0.36
N ARG A 200 48.31 11.59 -0.20
CA ARG A 200 49.34 12.24 0.63
C ARG A 200 49.75 13.60 0.03
N LEU A 201 49.71 14.64 0.85
CA LEU A 201 49.97 16.02 0.45
C LEU A 201 50.87 16.68 1.51
N ASP A 202 51.92 17.36 1.07
CA ASP A 202 52.90 18.04 1.91
C ASP A 202 53.04 19.49 1.41
N LEU A 203 52.94 20.47 2.31
CA LEU A 203 52.84 21.90 1.96
C LEU A 203 53.73 22.78 2.84
N ALA A 204 54.54 23.63 2.21
CA ALA A 204 55.10 24.80 2.87
C ALA A 204 54.05 25.92 2.91
N LEU A 205 53.77 26.47 4.10
CA LEU A 205 52.76 27.51 4.33
C LEU A 205 53.35 28.67 5.15
N GLU A 206 52.85 29.89 4.95
CA GLU A 206 53.21 31.04 5.76
C GLU A 206 52.64 30.91 7.19
N PRO A 207 53.16 31.64 8.20
CA PRO A 207 52.57 31.66 9.54
C PRO A 207 51.14 32.20 9.51
N GLY A 208 50.18 31.46 10.08
CA GLY A 208 48.76 31.79 9.95
C GLY A 208 47.81 30.75 10.52
N GLU A 209 46.50 30.99 10.35
CA GLU A 209 45.43 30.06 10.72
C GLU A 209 44.81 29.41 9.49
N TYR A 210 44.71 28.08 9.52
CA TYR A 210 44.34 27.24 8.40
C TYR A 210 43.26 26.24 8.80
N ASN A 211 42.05 26.43 8.28
CA ASN A 211 41.00 25.42 8.31
C ASN A 211 41.26 24.41 7.18
N VAL A 212 41.66 23.21 7.55
CA VAL A 212 41.89 22.07 6.66
C VAL A 212 40.62 21.21 6.63
N VAL A 213 40.16 20.86 5.43
CA VAL A 213 39.05 19.93 5.21
C VAL A 213 39.52 18.82 4.27
N ILE A 214 39.30 17.56 4.66
CA ILE A 214 39.55 16.37 3.86
C ILE A 214 38.21 15.67 3.62
N SER A 215 37.75 15.69 2.37
CA SER A 215 36.43 15.21 1.96
C SER A 215 36.53 14.04 0.98
N LYS A 216 35.50 13.18 0.94
CA LYS A 216 35.37 12.16 -0.10
C LYS A 216 33.92 11.72 -0.27
N ASN A 217 33.47 11.57 -1.52
CA ASN A 217 32.15 10.98 -1.80
C ASN A 217 32.03 9.57 -1.16
N GLY A 218 30.89 9.30 -0.51
CA GLY A 218 30.68 8.12 0.33
C GLY A 218 31.17 8.25 1.79
N TYR A 219 31.77 9.37 2.19
CA TYR A 219 32.32 9.58 3.54
C TYR A 219 31.93 10.95 4.11
N LYS A 220 31.86 11.04 5.45
CA LYS A 220 31.77 12.32 6.17
C LYS A 220 33.07 13.10 5.96
N ASP A 221 32.94 14.40 5.71
CA ASP A 221 34.08 15.32 5.67
C ASP A 221 34.76 15.38 7.05
N TRP A 222 36.08 15.28 7.06
CA TRP A 222 36.91 15.52 8.24
C TRP A 222 37.46 16.95 8.16
N SER A 223 37.48 17.68 9.28
CA SER A 223 38.05 19.03 9.32
C SER A 223 38.72 19.37 10.65
N GLU A 224 39.78 20.18 10.57
CA GLU A 224 40.55 20.67 11.69
C GLU A 224 41.08 22.08 11.38
N THR A 225 41.07 22.97 12.37
CA THR A 225 41.66 24.31 12.23
C THR A 225 42.95 24.37 13.03
N VAL A 226 44.06 24.61 12.33
CA VAL A 226 45.41 24.68 12.91
C VAL A 226 45.99 26.08 12.81
N ARG A 227 46.85 26.44 13.76
CA ARG A 227 47.70 27.62 13.70
C ARG A 227 49.14 27.17 13.48
N LEU A 228 49.82 27.80 12.54
CA LEU A 228 51.19 27.49 12.16
C LEU A 228 52.09 28.71 12.40
N GLN A 229 53.28 28.45 12.93
CA GLN A 229 54.37 29.40 13.11
C GLN A 229 55.55 29.03 12.19
N ALA A 230 56.45 29.98 11.96
CA ALA A 230 57.56 29.79 11.04
C ALA A 230 58.55 28.75 11.61
N GLY A 231 58.79 27.66 10.89
CA GLY A 231 59.58 26.52 11.37
C GLY A 231 58.80 25.36 12.00
N ASP A 232 57.46 25.44 12.12
CA ASP A 232 56.65 24.28 12.54
C ASP A 232 56.74 23.13 11.51
N ASP A 233 56.68 21.88 11.98
CA ASP A 233 56.40 20.69 11.15
C ASP A 233 55.24 19.92 11.78
N LEU A 234 54.07 19.98 11.14
CA LEU A 234 52.82 19.43 11.66
C LEU A 234 52.28 18.33 10.74
N THR A 235 52.08 17.12 11.30
CA THR A 235 51.42 16.02 10.60
C THR A 235 49.97 15.83 11.07
N LEU A 236 49.00 16.15 10.21
CA LEU A 236 47.58 15.86 10.44
C LEU A 236 47.17 14.53 9.78
N ARG A 237 46.27 13.79 10.44
CA ARG A 237 45.82 12.47 10.01
C ARG A 237 44.30 12.40 10.00
N GLY A 238 43.71 12.78 8.87
CA GLY A 238 42.27 12.70 8.65
C GLY A 238 41.76 11.27 8.79
N ARG A 239 40.69 11.10 9.58
CA ARG A 239 39.97 9.84 9.73
C ARG A 239 38.53 10.02 9.26
N LEU A 240 38.31 9.78 7.97
CA LEU A 240 37.01 9.86 7.32
C LEU A 240 36.19 8.61 7.67
N GLU A 241 34.94 8.82 8.08
CA GLU A 241 33.96 7.76 8.34
C GLU A 241 33.05 7.56 7.14
N LYS A 242 32.79 6.32 6.73
CA LYS A 242 31.89 6.04 5.60
C LYS A 242 30.43 6.33 5.99
N TYR A 243 29.64 6.89 5.08
CA TYR A 243 28.18 6.87 5.20
C TYR A 243 27.66 5.43 5.04
N THR A 244 26.84 4.99 6.00
CA THR A 244 26.29 3.63 6.10
C THR A 244 24.78 3.55 5.90
N ARG A 245 24.11 4.69 5.73
CA ARG A 245 22.69 4.80 5.41
C ARG A 245 22.49 5.73 4.22
N VAL A 246 21.46 5.44 3.44
CA VAL A 246 20.94 6.35 2.43
C VAL A 246 20.20 7.49 3.14
N ASN A 247 20.44 8.74 2.73
CA ASN A 247 19.68 9.88 3.22
C ASN A 247 19.52 10.86 2.06
N TYR A 248 18.28 11.16 1.68
CA TYR A 248 17.95 12.19 0.69
C TYR A 248 17.14 13.31 1.34
N LEU A 249 17.56 14.55 1.10
CA LEU A 249 16.86 15.75 1.54
C LEU A 249 16.91 16.80 0.42
N ASP A 250 15.76 17.30 -0.01
CA ASP A 250 15.59 18.47 -0.87
C ASP A 250 16.52 18.51 -2.11
N GLY A 251 16.61 17.39 -2.82
CA GLY A 251 17.43 17.24 -4.04
C GLY A 251 18.82 16.65 -3.83
N GLN A 252 19.26 16.42 -2.58
CA GLN A 252 20.63 16.05 -2.25
C GLN A 252 20.72 14.68 -1.56
N TRP A 253 21.46 13.75 -2.18
CA TRP A 253 21.88 12.49 -1.56
C TRP A 253 23.10 12.75 -0.65
N LEU A 254 22.93 12.63 0.67
CA LEU A 254 23.99 12.89 1.64
C LEU A 254 25.18 11.92 1.43
N GLY A 255 26.34 12.48 1.09
CA GLY A 255 27.53 11.68 0.77
C GLY A 255 27.38 10.77 -0.45
N GLY A 256 26.38 11.01 -1.32
CA GLY A 256 26.19 10.27 -2.57
C GLY A 256 25.81 8.79 -2.44
N VAL A 257 25.47 8.31 -1.24
CA VAL A 257 25.02 6.92 -1.03
C VAL A 257 23.54 6.80 -1.44
N ARG A 258 23.23 5.84 -2.32
CA ARG A 258 21.89 5.65 -2.90
C ARG A 258 21.34 4.21 -2.84
N THR A 259 22.09 3.30 -2.23
CA THR A 259 21.76 1.88 -2.14
C THR A 259 21.98 1.40 -0.71
N GLY A 260 21.04 0.62 -0.17
CA GLY A 260 20.97 0.27 1.25
C GLY A 260 19.84 1.01 1.99
N ASP A 261 19.70 0.74 3.29
CA ASP A 261 18.60 1.26 4.10
C ASP A 261 18.76 2.75 4.45
N GLY A 262 17.65 3.48 4.56
CA GLY A 262 17.71 4.92 4.75
C GLY A 262 16.39 5.66 4.77
N THR A 263 16.47 6.98 4.54
CA THR A 263 15.32 7.89 4.44
C THR A 263 15.40 8.79 3.22
N TYR A 264 14.22 9.25 2.79
CA TYR A 264 14.01 10.25 1.75
C TYR A 264 13.02 11.28 2.26
N SER A 265 13.32 12.56 2.06
CA SER A 265 12.41 13.68 2.26
C SER A 265 12.47 14.56 1.01
N GLY A 266 11.40 14.55 0.22
CA GLY A 266 11.25 15.36 -0.98
C GLY A 266 10.64 16.73 -0.69
N GLY A 267 10.93 17.71 -1.55
CA GLY A 267 10.33 19.06 -1.48
C GLY A 267 8.85 19.10 -1.93
N ASP A 268 8.33 17.98 -2.43
CA ASP A 268 6.91 17.67 -2.61
C ASP A 268 6.24 17.19 -1.30
N GLY A 269 7.03 17.01 -0.24
CA GLY A 269 6.63 16.50 1.08
C GLY A 269 6.42 14.98 1.13
N LEU A 270 6.85 14.24 0.10
CA LEU A 270 6.94 12.78 0.17
C LEU A 270 8.06 12.39 1.14
N ALA A 271 7.70 11.64 2.19
CA ALA A 271 8.64 11.10 3.16
C ALA A 271 8.65 9.56 3.10
N TYR A 272 9.80 8.96 2.80
CA TYR A 272 9.98 7.51 2.74
C TYR A 272 11.07 7.04 3.71
N SER A 273 10.87 5.85 4.28
CA SER A 273 11.84 5.14 5.13
C SER A 273 11.82 3.65 4.78
N GLY A 274 12.95 3.11 4.34
CA GLY A 274 13.05 1.75 3.83
C GLY A 274 14.37 1.48 3.10
N HIS A 275 14.37 0.49 2.21
CA HIS A 275 15.54 0.13 1.40
C HIS A 275 15.57 0.90 0.07
N PHE A 276 16.77 1.08 -0.48
CA PHE A 276 16.98 1.75 -1.76
C PHE A 276 17.90 0.94 -2.67
N VAL A 277 17.64 1.02 -3.98
CA VAL A 277 18.55 0.55 -5.03
C VAL A 277 18.77 1.68 -6.06
N ASP A 278 20.01 2.15 -6.14
CA ASP A 278 20.51 3.23 -7.00
C ASP A 278 19.72 4.56 -6.93
N GLY A 279 18.97 4.76 -5.84
CA GLY A 279 18.19 5.95 -5.52
C GLY A 279 16.68 5.79 -5.72
N GLN A 280 16.23 4.60 -6.12
CA GLN A 280 14.82 4.23 -6.17
C GLN A 280 14.43 3.49 -4.88
N PHE A 281 13.16 3.59 -4.48
CA PHE A 281 12.63 2.79 -3.36
C PHE A 281 12.56 1.31 -3.78
N ASP A 282 13.00 0.41 -2.91
CA ASP A 282 13.06 -1.02 -3.20
C ASP A 282 12.87 -1.84 -1.91
N GLY A 283 12.69 -3.15 -2.00
CA GLY A 283 12.47 -4.01 -0.84
C GLY A 283 11.31 -3.54 0.06
N ARG A 284 11.48 -3.59 1.38
CA ARG A 284 10.43 -3.14 2.33
C ARG A 284 10.60 -1.66 2.70
N GLY A 285 9.51 -0.91 2.72
CA GLY A 285 9.52 0.50 3.11
C GLY A 285 8.15 1.11 3.38
N ILE A 286 8.18 2.24 4.09
CA ILE A 286 7.03 3.05 4.48
C ILE A 286 7.11 4.39 3.75
N ALA A 287 6.08 4.74 2.99
CA ALA A 287 5.90 6.09 2.42
C ALA A 287 4.76 6.83 3.15
N ARG A 288 4.94 8.14 3.35
CA ARG A 288 3.95 9.09 3.85
C ARG A 288 3.84 10.23 2.84
N TYR A 289 2.63 10.60 2.48
CA TYR A 289 2.33 11.59 1.45
C TYR A 289 1.70 12.84 2.08
N THR A 290 1.70 13.96 1.35
CA THR A 290 1.22 15.27 1.84
C THR A 290 -0.29 15.39 2.02
N ASP A 291 -1.06 14.51 1.40
CA ASP A 291 -2.51 14.36 1.65
C ASP A 291 -2.82 13.63 2.96
N GLY A 292 -1.80 13.11 3.65
CA GLY A 292 -1.94 12.30 4.86
C GLY A 292 -2.13 10.80 4.60
N SER A 293 -2.11 10.36 3.33
CA SER A 293 -2.08 8.94 3.00
C SER A 293 -0.73 8.30 3.35
N ARG A 294 -0.72 6.98 3.46
CA ARG A 294 0.45 6.17 3.84
C ARG A 294 0.45 4.83 3.12
N TYR A 295 1.62 4.42 2.64
CA TYR A 295 1.89 3.04 2.25
C TYR A 295 2.89 2.38 3.20
N GLU A 296 2.73 1.10 3.46
CA GLU A 296 3.69 0.23 4.14
C GLU A 296 3.66 -1.15 3.49
N GLY A 297 4.77 -1.58 2.90
CA GLY A 297 4.80 -2.82 2.11
C GLY A 297 6.08 -2.97 1.31
N HIS A 298 5.99 -3.69 0.20
CA HIS A 298 7.11 -3.93 -0.71
C HIS A 298 7.15 -2.92 -1.88
N TRP A 299 8.37 -2.65 -2.35
CA TRP A 299 8.70 -1.68 -3.38
C TRP A 299 9.64 -2.32 -4.39
N SER A 300 9.51 -1.94 -5.66
CA SER A 300 10.35 -2.40 -6.75
C SER A 300 10.57 -1.23 -7.70
N ALA A 301 11.83 -0.84 -7.92
CA ALA A 301 12.20 0.26 -8.82
C ALA A 301 11.43 1.60 -8.59
N GLY A 302 11.00 1.86 -7.36
CA GLY A 302 10.27 3.07 -6.96
C GLY A 302 8.74 2.92 -6.90
N GLU A 303 8.17 1.82 -7.38
CA GLU A 303 6.72 1.57 -7.43
C GLU A 303 6.30 0.57 -6.32
N ARG A 304 5.06 0.70 -5.82
CA ARG A 304 4.49 -0.25 -4.84
C ARG A 304 4.26 -1.60 -5.53
N SER A 305 4.67 -2.68 -4.86
CA SER A 305 4.67 -4.05 -5.39
C SER A 305 4.46 -5.06 -4.27
N GLY A 306 4.13 -6.31 -4.59
CA GLY A 306 4.02 -7.39 -3.62
C GLY A 306 3.02 -7.10 -2.49
N GLU A 307 3.24 -7.67 -1.31
CA GLU A 307 2.35 -7.43 -0.16
C GLU A 307 2.51 -6.03 0.44
N GLY A 308 1.39 -5.37 0.73
CA GLY A 308 1.38 -4.09 1.43
C GLY A 308 0.03 -3.67 2.01
N THR A 309 0.07 -2.57 2.75
CA THR A 309 -1.08 -1.84 3.27
C THR A 309 -1.02 -0.40 2.77
N PHE A 310 -2.08 0.05 2.08
CA PHE A 310 -2.27 1.44 1.70
C PHE A 310 -3.45 2.03 2.47
N ARG A 311 -3.22 3.12 3.19
CA ARG A 311 -4.26 3.92 3.84
C ARG A 311 -4.35 5.28 3.17
N ALA A 312 -5.47 5.54 2.50
CA ALA A 312 -5.76 6.78 1.81
C ALA A 312 -6.13 7.92 2.79
N ALA A 313 -6.14 9.16 2.29
CA ALA A 313 -6.43 10.37 3.06
C ALA A 313 -7.85 10.43 3.63
N ASP A 314 -8.83 9.83 2.94
CA ASP A 314 -10.22 9.70 3.38
C ASP A 314 -10.40 8.67 4.53
N GLY A 315 -9.38 7.87 4.81
CA GLY A 315 -9.40 6.76 5.77
C GLY A 315 -9.64 5.38 5.16
N SER A 316 -9.95 5.28 3.86
CA SER A 316 -10.03 4.00 3.14
C SER A 316 -8.69 3.26 3.25
N THR A 317 -8.75 1.95 3.50
CA THR A 317 -7.58 1.11 3.73
C THR A 317 -7.64 -0.14 2.87
N TYR A 318 -6.63 -0.34 2.02
CA TYR A 318 -6.40 -1.59 1.29
C TYR A 318 -5.28 -2.38 1.97
N ILE A 319 -5.49 -3.69 2.13
CA ILE A 319 -4.48 -4.67 2.59
C ILE A 319 -4.47 -5.81 1.59
N GLY A 320 -3.33 -6.07 0.94
CA GLY A 320 -3.25 -7.07 -0.12
C GLY A 320 -2.01 -6.95 -0.98
N GLN A 321 -2.11 -7.44 -2.21
CA GLN A 321 -1.04 -7.41 -3.20
C GLN A 321 -1.09 -6.16 -4.09
N PHE A 322 0.09 -5.78 -4.59
CA PHE A 322 0.32 -4.62 -5.45
C PHE A 322 1.17 -5.05 -6.65
N ASP A 323 0.92 -4.45 -7.80
CA ASP A 323 1.77 -4.56 -8.99
C ASP A 323 1.75 -3.22 -9.74
N ASN A 324 2.94 -2.70 -10.07
CA ASN A 324 3.16 -1.40 -10.72
C ASN A 324 2.25 -0.28 -10.16
N ASP A 325 2.30 -0.05 -8.84
CA ASP A 325 1.49 0.94 -8.10
C ASP A 325 -0.04 0.71 -8.01
N GLU A 326 -0.60 -0.33 -8.65
CA GLU A 326 -2.04 -0.67 -8.60
C GLU A 326 -2.34 -1.85 -7.65
N PHE A 327 -3.58 -1.95 -7.15
CA PHE A 327 -4.03 -3.14 -6.42
C PHE A 327 -4.12 -4.33 -7.39
N ASN A 328 -3.53 -5.46 -7.02
CA ASN A 328 -3.44 -6.64 -7.86
C ASN A 328 -3.50 -7.93 -7.01
N GLY A 329 -3.80 -9.08 -7.60
CA GLY A 329 -3.87 -10.35 -6.85
C GLY A 329 -4.90 -10.32 -5.71
N GLN A 330 -4.62 -11.03 -4.60
CA GLN A 330 -5.55 -11.11 -3.47
C GLN A 330 -5.43 -9.90 -2.52
N GLY A 331 -6.57 -9.34 -2.11
CA GLY A 331 -6.63 -8.29 -1.10
C GLY A 331 -8.03 -7.86 -0.66
N THR A 332 -8.07 -7.03 0.38
CA THR A 332 -9.28 -6.42 0.95
C THR A 332 -9.17 -4.91 0.95
N LEU A 333 -10.17 -4.22 0.38
CA LEU A 333 -10.39 -2.78 0.51
C LEU A 333 -11.53 -2.52 1.50
N THR A 334 -11.22 -1.91 2.64
CA THR A 334 -12.22 -1.28 3.52
C THR A 334 -12.31 0.20 3.16
N ARG A 335 -13.46 0.64 2.65
CA ARG A 335 -13.72 2.04 2.28
C ARG A 335 -14.04 2.90 3.52
N ALA A 336 -13.83 4.21 3.40
CA ALA A 336 -14.14 5.20 4.44
C ALA A 336 -15.63 5.25 4.85
N ASN A 337 -16.56 4.81 3.99
CA ASN A 337 -17.99 4.69 4.33
C ASN A 337 -18.33 3.40 5.11
N GLY A 338 -17.40 2.44 5.22
CA GLY A 338 -17.58 1.15 5.88
C GLY A 338 -17.77 -0.05 4.94
N ASP A 339 -17.84 0.14 3.61
CA ASP A 339 -17.91 -1.00 2.68
C ASP A 339 -16.61 -1.82 2.72
N VAL A 340 -16.71 -3.14 2.66
CA VAL A 340 -15.58 -4.07 2.59
C VAL A 340 -15.66 -4.87 1.29
N LEU A 341 -14.62 -4.78 0.46
CA LEU A 341 -14.47 -5.51 -0.80
C LEU A 341 -13.30 -6.48 -0.67
N THR A 342 -13.51 -7.79 -0.85
CA THR A 342 -12.46 -8.81 -0.66
C THR A 342 -12.41 -9.78 -1.83
N GLY A 343 -11.21 -10.11 -2.29
CA GLY A 343 -10.99 -11.16 -3.28
C GLY A 343 -9.86 -10.83 -4.25
N GLN A 344 -10.03 -11.20 -5.52
CA GLN A 344 -9.05 -10.93 -6.58
C GLN A 344 -9.18 -9.51 -7.12
N TRP A 345 -8.03 -8.90 -7.39
CA TRP A 345 -7.89 -7.57 -7.97
C TRP A 345 -7.08 -7.66 -9.27
N THR A 346 -7.57 -7.01 -10.31
CA THR A 346 -6.87 -6.83 -11.59
C THR A 346 -6.82 -5.34 -11.88
N ASN A 347 -5.61 -4.76 -11.95
CA ASN A 347 -5.38 -3.36 -12.33
C ASN A 347 -6.26 -2.37 -11.54
N GLY A 348 -6.19 -2.44 -10.20
CA GLY A 348 -6.94 -1.58 -9.29
C GLY A 348 -8.45 -1.91 -9.15
N ARG A 349 -8.97 -2.92 -9.86
CA ARG A 349 -10.41 -3.28 -9.86
C ARG A 349 -10.64 -4.66 -9.29
N LEU A 350 -11.72 -4.82 -8.51
CA LEU A 350 -12.18 -6.14 -8.04
C LEU A 350 -12.66 -6.98 -9.25
N ASP A 351 -12.27 -8.24 -9.29
CA ASP A 351 -12.40 -9.12 -10.45
C ASP A 351 -12.57 -10.59 -9.98
N GLY A 352 -12.87 -11.50 -10.90
CA GLY A 352 -12.95 -12.94 -10.60
C GLY A 352 -14.01 -13.29 -9.53
N HIS A 353 -13.82 -14.38 -8.78
CA HIS A 353 -14.72 -14.70 -7.66
C HIS A 353 -14.30 -13.94 -6.39
N SER A 354 -15.16 -13.03 -5.94
CA SER A 354 -14.89 -12.05 -4.89
C SER A 354 -16.18 -11.68 -4.13
N SER A 355 -16.08 -10.84 -3.09
CA SER A 355 -17.22 -10.38 -2.29
C SER A 355 -17.22 -8.88 -2.01
N LEU A 356 -18.42 -8.35 -1.78
CA LEU A 356 -18.70 -7.00 -1.29
C LEU A 356 -19.68 -7.11 -0.12
N THR A 357 -19.32 -6.54 1.03
CA THR A 357 -20.25 -6.23 2.13
C THR A 357 -20.35 -4.71 2.22
N THR A 358 -21.53 -4.13 2.03
CA THR A 358 -21.73 -2.68 2.20
C THR A 358 -21.99 -2.31 3.67
N ALA A 359 -21.76 -1.05 4.02
CA ALA A 359 -21.91 -0.56 5.40
C ALA A 359 -23.33 -0.67 5.99
N ASP A 360 -24.36 -0.74 5.14
CA ASP A 360 -25.76 -0.98 5.53
C ASP A 360 -26.09 -2.48 5.72
N GLY A 361 -25.18 -3.38 5.34
CA GLY A 361 -25.28 -4.82 5.56
C GLY A 361 -25.77 -5.65 4.37
N MET A 362 -25.85 -5.07 3.15
CA MET A 362 -26.00 -5.88 1.94
C MET A 362 -24.70 -6.65 1.66
N LEU A 363 -24.84 -7.91 1.26
CA LEU A 363 -23.75 -8.84 0.97
C LEU A 363 -23.91 -9.40 -0.44
N TYR A 364 -22.89 -9.20 -1.28
CA TYR A 364 -22.70 -9.91 -2.53
C TYR A 364 -21.50 -10.87 -2.43
N VAL A 365 -21.69 -12.10 -2.89
CA VAL A 365 -20.61 -13.09 -3.09
C VAL A 365 -20.82 -13.73 -4.46
N GLY A 366 -19.84 -13.62 -5.36
CA GLY A 366 -20.03 -14.08 -6.74
C GLY A 366 -18.92 -13.64 -7.68
N GLY A 367 -19.21 -13.73 -8.98
CA GLY A 367 -18.30 -13.22 -10.00
C GLY A 367 -18.31 -11.68 -10.10
N PHE A 368 -17.13 -11.11 -10.26
CA PHE A 368 -16.91 -9.72 -10.63
C PHE A 368 -16.19 -9.64 -11.97
N ARG A 369 -16.40 -8.52 -12.67
CA ARG A 369 -15.63 -8.14 -13.85
C ARG A 369 -15.50 -6.63 -13.91
N ASN A 370 -14.28 -6.11 -13.93
CA ASN A 370 -14.01 -4.66 -13.88
C ASN A 370 -14.69 -3.92 -12.69
N GLY A 371 -14.94 -4.60 -11.56
CA GLY A 371 -15.61 -4.04 -10.38
C GLY A 371 -17.14 -4.10 -10.39
N ALA A 372 -17.79 -4.64 -11.43
CA ALA A 372 -19.23 -4.89 -11.47
C ALA A 372 -19.57 -6.39 -11.29
N PHE A 373 -20.74 -6.71 -10.73
CA PHE A 373 -21.22 -8.10 -10.60
C PHE A 373 -21.41 -8.74 -11.99
N HIS A 374 -20.90 -9.96 -12.18
CA HIS A 374 -20.86 -10.61 -13.50
C HIS A 374 -20.71 -12.13 -13.41
N GLY A 375 -21.55 -12.89 -14.12
CA GLY A 375 -21.65 -14.34 -13.96
C GLY A 375 -22.44 -14.73 -12.71
N GLU A 376 -22.30 -15.97 -12.24
CA GLU A 376 -23.06 -16.46 -11.09
C GLU A 376 -22.69 -15.75 -9.77
N GLY A 377 -23.70 -15.48 -8.95
CA GLY A 377 -23.51 -14.93 -7.62
C GLY A 377 -24.75 -14.97 -6.74
N THR A 378 -24.56 -14.56 -5.49
CA THR A 378 -25.59 -14.47 -4.46
C THR A 378 -25.59 -13.06 -3.88
N LEU A 379 -26.75 -12.42 -3.84
CA LEU A 379 -26.96 -11.07 -3.32
C LEU A 379 -28.01 -11.11 -2.20
N THR A 380 -27.63 -10.72 -0.98
CA THR A 380 -28.51 -10.72 0.20
C THR A 380 -28.60 -9.33 0.80
N TYR A 381 -29.81 -8.87 1.11
CA TYR A 381 -30.07 -7.55 1.68
C TYR A 381 -30.49 -7.63 3.17
N PRO A 382 -30.29 -6.55 3.96
CA PRO A 382 -30.70 -6.50 5.37
C PRO A 382 -32.21 -6.70 5.61
N ASP A 383 -33.04 -6.39 4.62
CA ASP A 383 -34.50 -6.54 4.67
C ASP A 383 -35.00 -7.97 4.36
N GLY A 384 -34.08 -8.92 4.18
CA GLY A 384 -34.39 -10.31 3.86
C GLY A 384 -34.59 -10.59 2.37
N ARG A 385 -34.46 -9.60 1.47
CA ARG A 385 -34.37 -9.89 0.03
C ARG A 385 -33.10 -10.70 -0.26
N HIS A 386 -33.23 -11.68 -1.15
CA HIS A 386 -32.15 -12.59 -1.49
C HIS A 386 -32.28 -13.06 -2.94
N TYR A 387 -31.23 -12.90 -3.73
CA TYR A 387 -31.12 -13.36 -5.12
C TYR A 387 -29.96 -14.35 -5.25
N GLU A 388 -30.18 -15.43 -5.99
CA GLU A 388 -29.17 -16.40 -6.41
C GLU A 388 -29.32 -16.65 -7.92
N GLY A 389 -28.25 -16.48 -8.70
CA GLY A 389 -28.26 -16.66 -10.15
C GLY A 389 -27.25 -15.79 -10.90
N GLY A 390 -27.49 -15.60 -12.19
CA GLY A 390 -26.58 -14.89 -13.09
C GLY A 390 -26.67 -13.36 -13.01
N PHE A 391 -25.51 -12.71 -13.20
CA PHE A 391 -25.36 -11.26 -13.27
C PHE A 391 -24.69 -10.81 -14.58
N SER A 392 -25.04 -9.62 -15.06
CA SER A 392 -24.36 -8.95 -16.18
C SER A 392 -24.23 -7.46 -15.88
N ASN A 393 -22.99 -6.95 -15.82
CA ASN A 393 -22.67 -5.54 -15.56
C ASN A 393 -23.33 -4.94 -14.30
N GLY A 394 -23.62 -5.75 -13.27
CA GLY A 394 -24.28 -5.33 -12.04
C GLY A 394 -25.77 -5.68 -11.91
N GLU A 395 -26.43 -6.11 -12.99
CA GLU A 395 -27.87 -6.41 -13.03
C GLU A 395 -28.16 -7.91 -13.12
N TYR A 396 -29.32 -8.36 -12.63
CA TYR A 396 -29.76 -9.75 -12.77
C TYR A 396 -29.93 -10.14 -14.25
N HIS A 397 -29.41 -11.29 -14.65
CA HIS A 397 -29.37 -11.71 -16.04
C HIS A 397 -29.22 -13.23 -16.20
N GLY A 398 -29.98 -13.84 -17.11
CA GLY A 398 -29.94 -15.30 -17.30
C GLY A 398 -30.95 -16.01 -16.41
N GLU A 399 -30.60 -17.12 -15.77
CA GLU A 399 -31.51 -17.84 -14.86
C GLU A 399 -31.22 -17.45 -13.40
N GLY A 400 -32.26 -17.37 -12.57
CA GLY A 400 -32.12 -16.98 -11.16
C GLY A 400 -33.36 -17.21 -10.30
N SER A 401 -33.16 -17.05 -8.99
CA SER A 401 -34.14 -17.26 -7.92
C SER A 401 -34.09 -16.08 -6.93
N GLU A 402 -35.18 -15.32 -6.83
CA GLU A 402 -35.29 -14.16 -5.95
C GLU A 402 -36.35 -14.35 -4.88
N ILE A 403 -36.03 -14.00 -3.64
CA ILE A 403 -36.96 -13.90 -2.51
C ILE A 403 -37.12 -12.42 -2.20
N PHE A 404 -38.37 -11.96 -2.11
CA PHE A 404 -38.73 -10.58 -1.83
C PHE A 404 -38.93 -10.34 -0.33
N ALA A 405 -38.79 -9.09 0.14
CA ALA A 405 -38.96 -8.73 1.55
C ALA A 405 -40.39 -9.03 2.10
N ASN A 406 -41.39 -9.17 1.24
CA ASN A 406 -42.75 -9.61 1.59
C ASN A 406 -42.94 -11.14 1.59
N GLY A 407 -41.87 -11.92 1.36
CA GLY A 407 -41.89 -13.38 1.31
C GLY A 407 -42.35 -13.98 -0.02
N LYS A 408 -42.63 -13.18 -1.06
CA LYS A 408 -42.79 -13.74 -2.42
C LYS A 408 -41.49 -14.36 -2.88
N LYS A 409 -41.57 -15.34 -3.79
CA LYS A 409 -40.41 -15.91 -4.48
C LYS A 409 -40.64 -15.95 -6.00
N TYR A 410 -39.68 -15.48 -6.79
CA TYR A 410 -39.60 -15.73 -8.22
C TYR A 410 -38.51 -16.76 -8.53
N VAL A 411 -38.75 -17.64 -9.49
CA VAL A 411 -37.73 -18.51 -10.11
C VAL A 411 -37.95 -18.50 -11.61
N GLY A 412 -36.96 -18.10 -12.39
CA GLY A 412 -37.12 -17.96 -13.83
C GLY A 412 -35.95 -17.26 -14.51
N GLN A 413 -36.24 -16.61 -15.63
CA GLN A 413 -35.27 -15.90 -16.43
C GLN A 413 -35.32 -14.38 -16.19
N TYR A 414 -34.17 -13.72 -16.34
CA TYR A 414 -33.97 -12.29 -16.11
C TYR A 414 -33.26 -11.63 -17.30
N ILE A 415 -33.61 -10.37 -17.59
CA ILE A 415 -32.84 -9.49 -18.47
C ILE A 415 -32.87 -8.07 -17.92
N GLU A 416 -31.71 -7.41 -17.82
CA GLU A 416 -31.59 -6.01 -17.37
C GLU A 416 -32.31 -5.76 -16.02
N GLY A 417 -32.22 -6.72 -15.10
CA GLY A 417 -32.88 -6.70 -13.79
C GLY A 417 -34.34 -7.19 -13.77
N ASP A 418 -35.05 -7.16 -14.90
CA ASP A 418 -36.47 -7.52 -14.99
C ASP A 418 -36.72 -9.03 -15.18
N PHE A 419 -37.88 -9.51 -14.71
CA PHE A 419 -38.39 -10.83 -15.10
C PHE A 419 -38.58 -10.93 -16.62
N HIS A 420 -38.10 -12.03 -17.20
CA HIS A 420 -38.18 -12.31 -18.62
C HIS A 420 -38.36 -13.81 -18.88
N GLY A 421 -38.56 -14.21 -20.14
CA GLY A 421 -38.51 -15.62 -20.53
C GLY A 421 -39.55 -16.45 -19.78
N LYS A 422 -39.21 -17.67 -19.35
CA LYS A 422 -40.11 -18.48 -18.51
C LYS A 422 -39.81 -18.29 -17.03
N GLY A 423 -40.85 -18.20 -16.20
CA GLY A 423 -40.70 -18.12 -14.76
C GLY A 423 -41.94 -18.57 -13.98
N THR A 424 -41.75 -18.70 -12.67
CA THR A 424 -42.79 -18.98 -11.67
C THR A 424 -42.68 -17.94 -10.56
N LEU A 425 -43.72 -17.14 -10.38
CA LEU A 425 -43.90 -16.33 -9.18
C LEU A 425 -44.72 -17.13 -8.16
N MET A 426 -44.30 -17.12 -6.89
CA MET A 426 -44.91 -17.80 -5.77
C MET A 426 -45.19 -16.78 -4.66
N ASN A 427 -46.43 -16.73 -4.18
CA ASN A 427 -46.84 -15.84 -3.10
C ASN A 427 -46.68 -16.53 -1.72
N PRO A 428 -46.57 -15.78 -0.60
CA PRO A 428 -46.43 -16.35 0.75
C PRO A 428 -47.54 -17.30 1.18
N ASN A 429 -48.71 -17.20 0.57
CA ASN A 429 -49.85 -18.09 0.80
C ASN A 429 -49.77 -19.42 0.03
N GLY A 430 -48.70 -19.69 -0.72
CA GLY A 430 -48.50 -20.89 -1.51
C GLY A 430 -49.12 -20.86 -2.92
N SER A 431 -49.82 -19.79 -3.30
CA SER A 431 -50.31 -19.64 -4.68
C SER A 431 -49.19 -19.36 -5.67
N THR A 432 -49.35 -19.80 -6.92
CA THR A 432 -48.33 -19.64 -7.99
C THR A 432 -48.88 -19.06 -9.28
N ILE A 433 -48.00 -18.39 -10.02
CA ILE A 433 -48.20 -17.86 -11.38
C ILE A 433 -47.04 -18.36 -12.23
N GLU A 434 -47.27 -19.42 -13.01
CA GLU A 434 -46.34 -19.96 -14.01
C GLU A 434 -46.64 -19.29 -15.35
N ALA A 435 -45.70 -18.51 -15.90
CA ALA A 435 -45.93 -17.73 -17.11
C ALA A 435 -44.67 -17.58 -17.97
N THR A 436 -44.86 -17.02 -19.17
CA THR A 436 -43.79 -16.29 -19.85
C THR A 436 -43.85 -14.84 -19.38
N PHE A 437 -42.72 -14.23 -19.05
CA PHE A 437 -42.61 -12.84 -18.59
C PHE A 437 -41.90 -11.97 -19.63
N ARG A 438 -42.20 -10.67 -19.63
CA ARG A 438 -41.56 -9.70 -20.52
C ARG A 438 -41.51 -8.32 -19.86
N TYR A 439 -40.36 -7.99 -19.27
CA TYR A 439 -40.12 -6.75 -18.51
C TYR A 439 -41.02 -6.67 -17.27
N GLY A 440 -40.81 -7.62 -16.34
CA GLY A 440 -41.58 -7.75 -15.10
C GLY A 440 -42.96 -8.39 -15.27
N GLU A 441 -43.68 -8.05 -16.34
CA GLU A 441 -45.08 -8.43 -16.54
C GLU A 441 -45.27 -9.82 -17.18
N PRO A 442 -46.31 -10.58 -16.78
CA PRO A 442 -46.75 -11.78 -17.49
C PRO A 442 -47.13 -11.48 -18.96
N TYR A 443 -46.93 -12.45 -19.85
CA TYR A 443 -47.18 -12.32 -21.28
C TYR A 443 -47.73 -13.60 -21.91
N GLY A 444 -48.86 -13.49 -22.63
CA GLY A 444 -49.44 -14.57 -23.41
C GLY A 444 -50.32 -15.48 -22.55
N GLN A 445 -49.84 -16.70 -22.25
CA GLN A 445 -50.55 -17.69 -21.44
C GLN A 445 -49.89 -17.81 -20.06
N ALA A 446 -50.70 -17.91 -19.01
CA ALA A 446 -50.28 -18.18 -17.66
C ALA A 446 -51.07 -19.35 -17.05
N LYS A 447 -50.43 -20.11 -16.19
CA LYS A 447 -51.03 -21.13 -15.33
C LYS A 447 -51.00 -20.61 -13.89
N LEU A 448 -52.18 -20.47 -13.33
CA LEU A 448 -52.42 -19.95 -11.99
C LEU A 448 -52.75 -21.12 -11.06
N THR A 449 -52.18 -21.16 -9.86
CA THR A 449 -52.52 -22.17 -8.83
C THR A 449 -52.92 -21.46 -7.54
N THR A 450 -54.09 -21.77 -6.98
CA THR A 450 -54.55 -21.18 -5.70
C THR A 450 -53.85 -21.85 -4.50
N PRO A 451 -53.93 -21.28 -3.28
CA PRO A 451 -53.40 -21.91 -2.05
C PRO A 451 -53.97 -23.32 -1.79
N GLU A 452 -55.20 -23.58 -2.23
CA GLU A 452 -55.90 -24.85 -2.11
C GLU A 452 -55.51 -25.86 -3.21
N GLY A 453 -54.65 -25.46 -4.17
CA GLY A 453 -54.22 -26.28 -5.29
C GLY A 453 -55.16 -26.29 -6.49
N GLU A 454 -56.16 -25.41 -6.58
CA GLU A 454 -56.96 -25.28 -7.81
C GLU A 454 -56.14 -24.63 -8.92
N VAL A 455 -56.04 -25.32 -10.07
CA VAL A 455 -55.29 -24.84 -11.23
C VAL A 455 -56.23 -24.18 -12.24
N PHE A 456 -55.84 -23.01 -12.76
CA PHE A 456 -56.53 -22.26 -13.81
C PHE A 456 -55.55 -21.87 -14.92
N ASN A 457 -56.03 -21.87 -16.17
CA ASN A 457 -55.33 -21.34 -17.33
C ASN A 457 -55.89 -19.95 -17.64
N ALA A 458 -55.01 -18.97 -17.85
CA ALA A 458 -55.34 -17.58 -18.04
C ALA A 458 -54.59 -17.00 -19.25
N ARG A 459 -55.06 -15.85 -19.77
CA ARG A 459 -54.44 -15.16 -20.91
C ARG A 459 -54.38 -13.67 -20.68
N THR A 460 -53.24 -13.05 -20.98
CA THR A 460 -53.10 -11.59 -20.83
C THR A 460 -53.90 -10.80 -21.89
N SER A 461 -54.35 -11.47 -22.95
CA SER A 461 -55.32 -10.95 -23.93
C SER A 461 -56.79 -10.99 -23.47
N GLU A 462 -57.09 -11.66 -22.35
CA GLU A 462 -58.46 -11.87 -21.83
C GLU A 462 -58.51 -11.53 -20.32
N PRO A 463 -58.28 -10.25 -19.90
CA PRO A 463 -58.08 -9.90 -18.50
C PRO A 463 -59.25 -10.30 -17.60
N GLY A 464 -58.94 -10.90 -16.45
CA GLY A 464 -59.92 -11.40 -15.49
C GLY A 464 -60.69 -12.65 -15.91
N VAL A 465 -60.47 -13.19 -17.12
CA VAL A 465 -61.08 -14.45 -17.59
C VAL A 465 -60.12 -15.61 -17.45
N CYS A 466 -60.58 -16.67 -16.78
CA CYS A 466 -59.80 -17.87 -16.51
C CYS A 466 -60.58 -19.15 -16.85
N TYR A 467 -59.85 -20.23 -17.07
CA TYR A 467 -60.37 -21.56 -17.38
C TYR A 467 -59.79 -22.58 -16.39
N ARG A 468 -60.58 -23.04 -15.42
CA ARG A 468 -60.13 -24.08 -14.47
C ARG A 468 -59.64 -25.30 -15.24
N ASP A 469 -58.62 -25.99 -14.72
CA ASP A 469 -58.04 -27.15 -15.40
C ASP A 469 -59.11 -28.19 -15.80
N LYS A 470 -58.94 -28.74 -17.01
CA LYS A 470 -59.87 -29.64 -17.70
C LYS A 470 -61.30 -29.07 -17.93
N SER A 471 -61.52 -27.76 -17.74
CA SER A 471 -62.79 -27.06 -18.02
C SER A 471 -62.68 -26.08 -19.20
N TYR A 472 -63.60 -26.22 -20.15
CA TYR A 472 -63.80 -25.23 -21.23
C TYR A 472 -64.73 -24.07 -20.81
N ARG A 473 -65.34 -24.15 -19.62
CA ARG A 473 -66.20 -23.08 -19.09
C ARG A 473 -65.33 -21.99 -18.49
N ALA A 474 -65.39 -20.81 -19.09
CA ALA A 474 -64.79 -19.60 -18.54
C ALA A 474 -65.40 -19.25 -17.16
N THR A 475 -64.54 -18.80 -16.26
CA THR A 475 -64.86 -18.24 -14.95
C THR A 475 -64.12 -16.90 -14.80
N GLN A 476 -64.49 -16.12 -13.77
CA GLN A 476 -63.58 -15.08 -13.28
C GLN A 476 -62.29 -15.75 -12.78
N CYS A 477 -61.15 -15.07 -12.92
CA CYS A 477 -59.89 -15.52 -12.33
C CYS A 477 -59.95 -15.48 -10.79
N PRO A 478 -59.24 -16.41 -10.10
CA PRO A 478 -59.06 -16.30 -8.66
C PRO A 478 -58.30 -15.00 -8.34
N PRO A 479 -58.60 -14.33 -7.22
CA PRO A 479 -57.86 -13.14 -6.79
C PRO A 479 -56.45 -13.56 -6.34
N LEU A 480 -55.46 -13.31 -7.19
CA LEU A 480 -54.06 -13.65 -6.95
C LEU A 480 -53.19 -12.40 -7.04
N GLU A 481 -52.29 -12.23 -6.09
CA GLU A 481 -51.43 -11.05 -6.05
C GLU A 481 -50.33 -11.16 -7.13
N GLY A 482 -50.41 -10.32 -8.17
CA GLY A 482 -49.51 -10.36 -9.33
C GLY A 482 -50.14 -10.91 -10.62
N TRP A 483 -51.47 -11.00 -10.70
CA TRP A 483 -52.24 -11.32 -11.91
C TRP A 483 -53.44 -10.38 -12.09
#